data_AF-A0A2S5M3H4-F1
#
_entry.id   AF-A0A2S5M3H4-F1
#
_cell.length_a   1.000
_cell.length_b   1.000
_cell.length_c   1.000
_cell.angle_alpha   90.00
_cell.angle_beta   90.00
_cell.angle_gamma   90.00
#
_symmetry.space_group_name_H-M   'P 1'
#
loop_
_entity.id
_entity.type
_entity.pdbx_description
1 polymer ?
#
loop_
_entity_poly.entity_id
_entity_poly.type
_entity_poly.pdbx_seq_one_letter_code
_entity_poly.pdbx_strand_id
1 'polypeptide(L)'
;MSPTRKFVASGLFGIALGFAVLALAGYVAVRAESQRRAAGAWLRHTIQVQSDLYQLYGLLQAAESGQRGFIITQDERYLDACFEATRKLPV
;
A
#
# COMPACT_ATOMS: atom_id res chain seq x y z
N MET A 1 49.94 -25.65 37.16
CA MET A 1 48.85 -24.63 37.09
C MET A 1 48.89 -23.99 35.71
N SER A 2 47.89 -24.22 34.85
CA SER A 2 47.86 -23.74 33.46
C SER A 2 46.98 -22.47 33.32
N PRO A 3 47.55 -21.27 33.14
CA PRO A 3 46.79 -20.02 33.02
C PRO A 3 46.22 -19.78 31.60
N THR A 4 46.60 -20.58 30.61
CA THR A 4 46.30 -20.38 29.18
C THR A 4 44.82 -20.56 28.80
N ARG A 5 44.06 -21.39 29.53
CA ARG A 5 42.67 -21.73 29.19
C ARG A 5 41.69 -20.55 29.32
N LYS A 6 41.98 -19.59 30.20
CA LYS A 6 41.10 -18.43 30.46
C LYS A 6 41.20 -17.36 29.37
N PHE A 7 42.37 -17.21 28.75
CA PHE A 7 42.63 -16.21 27.72
C PHE A 7 41.98 -16.59 26.38
N VAL A 8 42.07 -17.87 26.01
CA VAL A 8 41.42 -18.42 24.80
C VAL A 8 39.89 -18.40 24.94
N ALA A 9 39.37 -18.71 26.13
CA ALA A 9 37.94 -18.64 26.41
C ALA A 9 37.38 -17.21 26.32
N SER A 10 38.14 -16.20 26.77
CA SER A 10 37.79 -14.78 26.62
C SER A 10 37.69 -14.35 25.14
N GLY A 11 38.67 -14.77 24.32
CA GLY A 11 38.65 -14.50 22.88
C GLY A 11 37.49 -15.18 22.14
N LEU A 12 37.23 -16.46 22.45
CA LEU A 12 36.08 -17.20 21.91
C LEU A 12 34.74 -16.57 22.32
N PHE A 13 34.64 -16.03 23.53
CA PHE A 13 33.44 -15.33 24.00
C PHE A 13 33.19 -14.04 23.19
N GLY A 14 34.23 -13.27 22.88
CA GLY A 14 34.11 -12.08 22.03
C GLY A 14 33.66 -12.41 20.60
N ILE A 15 34.19 -13.50 20.02
CA ILE A 15 33.78 -13.98 18.69
C ILE A 15 32.32 -14.45 18.72
N ALA A 16 31.95 -15.26 19.71
CA ALA A 16 30.57 -15.74 19.86
C ALA A 16 29.58 -14.59 20.05
N LEU A 17 29.96 -13.56 20.82
CA LEU A 17 29.14 -12.36 21.00
C LEU A 17 29.00 -11.57 19.70
N GLY A 18 30.08 -11.42 18.92
CA GLY A 18 30.04 -10.79 17.61
C GLY A 18 29.09 -11.50 16.64
N PHE A 19 29.16 -12.83 16.56
CA PHE A 19 28.23 -13.63 15.76
C PHE A 19 26.79 -13.55 16.27
N ALA A 20 26.57 -13.50 17.59
CA ALA A 20 25.24 -13.32 18.17
C ALA A 20 24.63 -11.97 17.79
N VAL A 21 25.43 -10.88 17.82
CA VAL A 21 24.99 -9.55 17.39
C VAL A 21 24.66 -9.53 15.90
N LEU A 22 25.49 -10.15 15.06
CA LEU A 22 25.24 -10.25 13.62
C LEU A 22 23.97 -11.07 13.31
N ALA A 23 23.77 -12.19 14.01
CA ALA A 23 22.57 -13.01 13.87
C ALA A 23 21.30 -12.25 14.30
N LEU A 24 21.38 -11.49 15.39
CA LEU A 24 20.27 -10.67 15.86
C LEU A 24 19.96 -9.55 14.85
N ALA A 25 20.97 -8.87 14.32
CA ALA A 25 20.81 -7.83 13.31
C ALA A 25 20.16 -8.39 12.03
N GLY A 26 20.62 -9.56 11.56
CA GLY A 26 20.01 -10.26 10.42
C GLY A 26 18.55 -10.64 10.68
N TYR A 27 18.23 -11.15 11.87
CA TYR A 27 16.86 -11.48 12.27
C TYR A 27 15.95 -10.25 12.30
N VAL A 28 16.42 -9.14 12.87
CA VAL A 28 15.67 -7.87 12.89
C VAL A 28 15.44 -7.36 11.46
N ALA A 29 16.43 -7.44 10.58
CA ALA A 29 16.29 -7.02 9.19
C ALA A 29 15.22 -7.83 8.43
N VAL A 30 15.23 -9.17 8.57
CA VAL A 30 14.21 -10.04 7.94
C VAL A 30 12.82 -9.76 8.49
N ARG A 31 12.70 -9.53 9.80
CA ARG A 31 11.42 -9.18 10.44
C ARG A 31 10.92 -7.81 9.98
N ALA A 32 11.79 -6.80 9.89
CA ALA A 32 11.44 -5.48 9.39
C ALA A 32 10.95 -5.54 7.94
N GLU A 33 11.59 -6.34 7.08
CA GLU A 33 11.17 -6.53 5.69
C GLU A 33 9.79 -7.22 5.57
N SER A 34 9.48 -8.14 6.50
CA SER A 34 8.14 -8.76 6.56
C SER A 34 7.05 -7.76 6.97
N GLN A 35 7.34 -6.86 7.92
CA GLN A 35 6.40 -5.84 8.36
C GLN A 35 6.20 -4.74 7.31
N ARG A 36 7.26 -4.36 6.58
CA ARG A 36 7.18 -3.41 5.45
C ARG A 36 6.25 -3.92 4.35
N ARG A 37 6.27 -5.23 4.07
CA ARG A 37 5.38 -5.85 3.08
C ARG A 37 3.90 -5.84 3.50
N ALA A 38 3.62 -6.04 4.79
CA ALA A 38 2.26 -5.97 5.33
C ALA A 38 1.70 -4.55 5.35
N ALA A 39 2.50 -3.55 5.74
CA ALA A 39 2.10 -2.15 5.71
C ALA A 39 1.83 -1.64 4.28
N GLY A 40 2.59 -2.13 3.30
CA GLY A 40 2.39 -1.79 1.89
C GLY A 40 1.07 -2.31 1.30
N ALA A 41 0.58 -3.47 1.75
CA ALA A 41 -0.65 -4.07 1.21
C ALA A 41 -1.91 -3.26 1.57
N TRP A 42 -2.02 -2.83 2.82
CA TRP A 42 -3.14 -2.00 3.28
C TRP A 42 -3.13 -0.62 2.65
N LEU A 43 -1.96 0.02 2.53
CA LEU A 43 -1.85 1.32 1.88
C LEU A 43 -2.29 1.25 0.40
N ARG A 44 -1.85 0.22 -0.34
CA ARG A 44 -2.28 0.00 -1.72
C ARG A 44 -3.79 -0.19 -1.83
N HIS A 45 -4.39 -0.96 -0.92
CA HIS A 45 -5.84 -1.16 -0.92
C HIS A 45 -6.60 0.16 -0.65
N THR A 46 -6.16 0.97 0.31
CA THR A 46 -6.80 2.27 0.59
C THR A 46 -6.67 3.24 -0.60
N ILE A 47 -5.52 3.26 -1.28
CA ILE A 47 -5.34 4.09 -2.49
C ILE A 47 -6.24 3.59 -3.62
N GLN A 48 -6.35 2.27 -3.81
CA GLN A 48 -7.23 1.68 -4.82
C GLN A 48 -8.69 2.04 -4.57
N VAL A 49 -9.18 1.83 -3.33
CA VAL A 49 -10.56 2.16 -2.96
C VAL A 49 -10.84 3.66 -3.13
N GLN A 50 -9.91 4.55 -2.75
CA GLN A 50 -10.10 5.98 -2.98
C GLN A 50 -10.17 6.33 -4.46
N SER A 51 -9.30 5.73 -5.30
CA SER A 51 -9.33 5.94 -6.75
C SER A 51 -10.68 5.53 -7.35
N ASP A 52 -11.20 4.37 -6.94
CA ASP A 52 -12.46 3.85 -7.44
C ASP A 52 -13.64 4.75 -7.03
N LEU A 53 -13.64 5.27 -5.79
CA LEU A 53 -14.64 6.24 -5.33
C LEU A 53 -14.60 7.55 -6.11
N TYR A 54 -13.40 8.09 -6.38
CA TYR A 54 -13.27 9.32 -7.16
C TYR A 54 -13.78 9.15 -8.60
N GLN A 55 -13.52 7.99 -9.20
CA GLN A 55 -14.04 7.67 -10.52
C GLN A 55 -15.56 7.58 -10.52
N LEU A 56 -16.16 6.88 -9.54
CA LEU A 56 -17.61 6.80 -9.41
C LEU A 56 -18.25 8.17 -9.21
N TYR A 57 -17.68 8.99 -8.34
CA TYR A 57 -18.15 10.35 -8.08
C TYR A 57 -18.11 11.22 -9.34
N GLY A 58 -17.02 11.14 -10.11
CA GLY A 58 -16.89 11.86 -11.38
C GLY A 58 -17.93 11.43 -12.42
N LEU A 59 -18.21 10.12 -12.53
CA LEU A 59 -19.25 9.60 -13.41
C LEU A 59 -20.64 10.07 -12.99
N LEU A 60 -20.95 10.04 -11.70
CA LEU A 60 -22.23 10.49 -11.18
C LEU A 60 -22.45 11.98 -11.40
N GLN A 61 -21.41 12.79 -11.17
CA GLN A 61 -21.46 14.23 -11.39
C GLN A 61 -21.65 14.57 -12.88
N ALA A 62 -20.98 13.86 -13.78
CA ALA A 62 -21.18 14.03 -15.22
C ALA A 62 -22.61 13.68 -15.65
N ALA A 63 -23.19 12.61 -15.09
CA ALA A 63 -24.57 12.22 -15.34
C ALA A 63 -25.56 13.28 -14.83
N GLU A 64 -25.38 13.78 -13.61
CA GLU A 64 -26.23 14.82 -13.02
C GLU A 64 -26.16 16.13 -13.82
N SER A 65 -24.95 16.55 -14.21
CA SER A 65 -24.76 17.72 -15.07
C SER A 65 -25.42 17.55 -16.43
N GLY A 66 -25.33 16.36 -17.05
CA GLY A 66 -26.01 16.06 -18.31
C GLY A 66 -27.54 16.10 -18.20
N GLN A 67 -28.10 15.49 -17.15
CA GLN A 67 -29.54 15.53 -16.88
C GLN A 67 -30.04 16.96 -16.63
N ARG A 68 -29.31 17.75 -15.83
CA ARG A 68 -29.67 19.17 -15.60
C ARG A 68 -29.57 20.00 -16.87
N GLY A 69 -28.53 19.78 -17.69
CA GLY A 69 -28.38 20.43 -19.00
C GLY A 69 -29.58 20.17 -19.92
N PHE A 70 -30.03 18.92 -19.99
CA PHE A 70 -31.23 18.53 -20.75
C PHE A 70 -32.51 19.20 -20.21
N ILE A 71 -32.70 19.23 -18.89
CA ILE A 71 -33.90 19.85 -18.28
C ILE A 71 -33.98 21.34 -18.63
N ILE A 72 -32.85 22.05 -18.62
CA ILE A 72 -32.80 23.50 -18.85
C ILE A 72 -32.93 23.83 -20.35
N THR A 73 -32.34 23.02 -21.22
CA THR A 73 -32.23 23.34 -22.66
C THR A 73 -33.21 22.56 -23.54
N GLN A 74 -33.80 21.48 -23.04
CA GLN A 74 -34.55 20.47 -23.81
C GLN A 74 -33.76 19.87 -24.97
N ASP A 75 -32.43 19.98 -24.94
CA ASP A 75 -31.54 19.49 -25.99
C ASP A 75 -30.97 18.12 -25.61
N GLU A 76 -31.35 17.10 -26.39
CA GLU A 76 -30.99 15.70 -26.16
C GLU A 76 -29.48 15.46 -26.14
N ARG A 77 -28.67 16.34 -26.72
CA ARG A 77 -27.19 16.24 -26.70
C ARG A 77 -26.61 16.24 -25.30
N TYR A 78 -27.31 16.81 -24.31
CA TYR A 78 -26.87 16.78 -22.92
C TYR A 78 -27.08 15.41 -22.24
N LEU A 79 -27.89 14.51 -22.83
CA LEU A 79 -28.08 13.15 -22.35
C LEU A 79 -26.90 12.23 -22.72
N ASP A 80 -26.11 12.57 -23.74
CA ASP A 80 -24.93 11.78 -24.15
C ASP A 80 -23.93 11.59 -23.00
N ALA A 81 -23.74 12.63 -22.18
CA ALA A 81 -22.90 12.57 -20.98
C ALA A 81 -23.46 11.60 -19.91
N CYS A 82 -24.79 11.51 -19.79
CA CYS A 82 -25.45 10.57 -18.88
C CYS A 82 -25.30 9.13 -19.40
N PHE A 83 -25.50 8.90 -20.70
CA PHE A 83 -25.34 7.58 -21.31
C PHE A 83 -23.88 7.09 -21.27
N GLU A 84 -22.91 7.97 -21.47
CA GLU A 84 -21.49 7.64 -21.30
C GLU A 84 -21.16 7.24 -19.86
N ALA A 85 -21.69 7.97 -18.87
CA ALA A 85 -21.45 7.68 -17.47
C ALA A 85 -21.97 6.29 -17.09
N THR A 86 -23.19 5.93 -17.54
CA THR A 86 -23.76 4.59 -17.32
C THR A 86 -22.93 3.48 -17.97
N ARG A 87 -22.33 3.73 -19.13
CA ARG A 87 -21.51 2.75 -19.86
C ARG A 87 -20.14 2.50 -19.22
N LYS A 88 -19.63 3.46 -18.44
CA LYS A 88 -18.33 3.37 -17.74
C LYS A 88 -18.44 2.85 -16.31
N LEU A 89 -19.65 2.61 -15.79
CA LEU A 89 -19.85 1.95 -14.51
C LEU A 89 -19.42 0.48 -14.63
N PRO A 90 -18.52 -0.02 -13.77
CA PRO A 90 -18.29 -1.45 -13.66
C PRO A 90 -19.56 -2.10 -13.07
N VAL A 91 -20.21 -2.95 -13.86
CA VAL A 91 -21.31 -3.83 -13.42
C VAL A 91 -20.78 -5.02 -12.62
#